data_AF-A0A7R9VHX1-F1
#
_entry.id   AF-A0A7R9VHX1-F1
#
_cell.length_a   1.000
_cell.length_b   1.000
_cell.length_c   1.000
_cell.angle_alpha   90.00
_cell.angle_beta   90.00
_cell.angle_gamma   90.00
#
_symmetry.space_group_name_H-M   'P 1'
#
loop_
_entity.id
_entity.type
_entity.pdbx_description
1 polymer ?
#
loop_
_entity_poly.entity_id
_entity_poly.type
_entity_poly.pdbx_seq_one_letter_code
_entity_poly.pdbx_strand_id
1 'polypeptide(L)'
;ELAADTPKKNRDVKTQRMSRFDIVCNHTFYSGLSALAMARKEGRAKWIGTINKAMAQMEVWASSAPWNCQHKLELMIAEYAYLEGDVAEAANAYNCAVSTAARHSFIHEQALA
;
A
#
# COMPACT_ATOMS: atom_id res chain seq x y z
N GLU A 1 5.31 34.76 40.65
CA GLU A 1 5.74 34.82 39.24
C GLU A 1 6.87 33.81 39.07
N LEU A 2 6.90 32.87 38.13
CA LEU A 2 6.11 32.59 36.94
C LEU A 2 6.26 31.06 36.74
N ALA A 3 5.17 30.31 36.88
CA ALA A 3 5.12 28.92 36.41
C ALA A 3 4.64 28.95 34.95
N ALA A 4 5.44 28.40 34.04
CA ALA A 4 5.01 27.94 32.71
C ALA A 4 6.15 27.05 32.17
N ASP A 5 6.21 25.79 32.57
CA ASP A 5 5.48 24.70 31.91
C ASP A 5 6.05 24.40 30.52
N THR A 6 7.14 23.62 30.52
CA THR A 6 7.49 22.80 29.37
C THR A 6 7.45 21.34 29.80
N PRO A 7 6.33 20.63 29.61
CA PRO A 7 6.34 19.17 29.62
C PRO A 7 6.60 18.70 28.19
N LYS A 8 7.78 18.10 28.04
CA LYS A 8 8.19 17.19 26.97
C LYS A 8 6.97 16.41 26.43
N LYS A 9 6.54 16.69 25.20
CA LYS A 9 5.55 15.86 24.48
C LYS A 9 6.25 14.60 23.97
N ASN A 10 6.67 13.76 24.91
CA ASN A 10 7.17 12.44 24.67
C ASN A 10 5.98 11.47 24.76
N ARG A 11 5.85 10.64 23.72
CA ARG A 11 5.05 9.40 23.69
C ARG A 11 3.54 9.56 23.60
N ASP A 12 3.07 9.66 22.37
CA ASP A 12 1.95 8.84 21.92
C ASP A 12 2.37 8.16 20.61
N VAL A 13 3.41 7.32 20.68
CA VAL A 13 3.45 6.16 19.77
C VAL A 13 2.31 5.30 20.26
N LYS A 14 1.09 5.63 19.83
CA LYS A 14 -0.05 4.71 19.93
C LYS A 14 0.47 3.47 19.24
N THR A 15 0.82 2.46 20.03
CA THR A 15 0.96 1.09 19.56
C THR A 15 -0.41 0.74 19.01
N GLN A 16 -0.61 1.10 17.74
CA GLN A 16 -1.83 0.90 17.01
C GLN A 16 -1.93 -0.60 16.94
N ARG A 17 -2.75 -1.18 17.84
CA ARG A 17 -3.16 -2.58 17.76
C ARG A 17 -3.70 -2.72 16.35
N MET A 18 -2.89 -3.32 15.47
CA MET A 18 -3.30 -3.54 14.09
C MET A 18 -4.64 -4.25 14.15
N SER A 19 -5.66 -3.61 13.59
CA SER A 19 -6.98 -4.19 13.52
C SER A 19 -6.87 -5.53 12.79
N ARG A 20 -7.79 -6.46 13.05
CA ARG A 20 -7.90 -7.66 12.21
C ARG A 20 -8.03 -7.27 10.73
N PHE A 21 -8.64 -6.11 10.46
CA PHE A 21 -8.68 -5.50 9.13
C PHE A 21 -7.29 -5.14 8.59
N ASP A 22 -6.43 -4.50 9.38
CA ASP A 22 -5.09 -4.08 8.94
C ASP A 22 -4.20 -5.29 8.62
N ILE A 23 -4.26 -6.33 9.44
CA ILE A 23 -3.51 -7.58 9.21
C ILE A 23 -3.93 -8.22 7.88
N VAL A 24 -5.24 -8.26 7.61
CA VAL A 24 -5.79 -8.90 6.41
C VAL A 24 -5.56 -8.01 5.17
N CYS A 25 -5.69 -6.67 5.27
CA CYS A 25 -5.35 -5.74 4.18
C CYS A 25 -3.87 -5.84 3.82
N ASN A 26 -2.97 -5.87 4.80
CA ASN A 26 -1.53 -6.04 4.57
C ASN A 26 -1.19 -7.40 3.97
N HIS A 27 -1.77 -8.49 4.48
CA HIS A 27 -1.49 -9.82 3.96
C HIS A 27 -1.86 -9.95 2.47
N THR A 28 -3.04 -9.50 2.08
CA THR A 28 -3.46 -9.53 0.67
C THR A 28 -2.60 -8.64 -0.21
N PHE A 29 -2.22 -7.45 0.28
CA PHE A 29 -1.33 -6.54 -0.42
C PHE A 29 0.03 -7.18 -0.71
N TYR A 30 0.73 -7.68 0.32
CA TYR A 30 2.03 -8.33 0.14
C TYR A 30 1.94 -9.62 -0.69
N SER A 31 0.85 -10.39 -0.54
CA SER A 31 0.61 -11.55 -1.38
C SER A 31 0.43 -11.18 -2.86
N GLY A 32 -0.27 -10.09 -3.14
CA GLY A 32 -0.45 -9.54 -4.49
C GLY A 32 0.85 -9.06 -5.11
N LEU A 33 1.64 -8.28 -4.36
CA LEU A 33 2.97 -7.83 -4.79
C LEU A 33 3.92 -9.00 -5.04
N SER A 34 3.89 -10.01 -4.18
CA SER A 34 4.70 -11.22 -4.38
C SER A 34 4.30 -11.95 -5.65
N ALA A 35 2.99 -12.06 -5.93
CA ALA A 35 2.50 -12.66 -7.16
C ALA A 35 2.89 -11.83 -8.40
N LEU A 36 2.86 -10.50 -8.34
CA LEU A 36 3.34 -9.60 -9.40
C LEU A 36 4.84 -9.79 -9.67
N ALA A 37 5.66 -9.82 -8.61
CA ALA A 37 7.10 -10.08 -8.73
C ALA A 37 7.39 -11.47 -9.32
N MET A 38 6.64 -12.49 -8.91
CA MET A 38 6.77 -13.85 -9.44
C MET A 38 6.25 -13.95 -10.88
N ALA A 39 5.20 -13.22 -11.25
CA ALA A 39 4.70 -13.12 -12.63
C ALA A 39 5.78 -12.58 -13.57
N ARG A 40 6.57 -11.60 -13.11
CA ARG A 40 7.71 -11.04 -13.85
C ARG A 40 8.84 -12.04 -14.05
N LYS A 41 9.08 -12.93 -13.08
CA LYS A 41 10.22 -13.88 -13.10
C LYS A 41 9.90 -15.23 -13.74
N GLU A 42 8.76 -15.82 -13.40
CA GLU A 42 8.37 -17.18 -13.78
C GLU A 42 7.26 -17.24 -14.84
N GLY A 43 6.70 -16.09 -15.21
CA GLY A 43 5.67 -15.96 -16.24
C GLY A 43 4.28 -15.67 -15.68
N ARG A 44 3.58 -14.76 -16.36
CA ARG A 44 2.29 -14.18 -15.97
C ARG A 44 1.16 -15.20 -15.79
N ALA A 45 1.09 -16.21 -16.64
CA ALA A 45 -0.05 -17.14 -16.71
C ALA A 45 -0.32 -17.88 -15.38
N LYS A 46 0.73 -18.17 -14.62
CA LYS A 46 0.61 -18.90 -13.34
C LYS A 46 0.13 -18.02 -12.19
N TRP A 47 0.40 -16.72 -12.26
CA TRP A 47 0.22 -15.78 -11.15
C TRP A 47 -0.94 -14.81 -11.35
N ILE A 48 -1.42 -14.63 -12.59
CA ILE A 48 -2.53 -13.73 -12.94
C ILE A 48 -3.78 -13.97 -12.09
N GLY A 49 -4.13 -15.22 -11.80
CA GLY A 49 -5.30 -15.55 -10.98
C GLY A 49 -5.16 -15.02 -9.55
N THR A 50 -3.97 -15.14 -8.97
CA THR A 50 -3.66 -14.61 -7.63
C THR A 50 -3.65 -13.09 -7.62
N ILE A 51 -3.06 -12.48 -8.66
CA ILE A 51 -2.99 -11.02 -8.81
C ILE A 51 -4.41 -10.44 -8.89
N ASN A 52 -5.24 -10.95 -9.80
CA ASN A 52 -6.62 -10.47 -9.99
C ASN A 52 -7.45 -10.63 -8.72
N LYS A 53 -7.29 -11.75 -8.01
CA LYS A 53 -7.99 -11.98 -6.74
C LYS A 53 -7.55 -10.98 -5.66
N ALA A 54 -6.24 -10.72 -5.56
CA ALA A 54 -5.71 -9.77 -4.60
C ALA A 54 -6.15 -8.33 -4.93
N MET A 55 -6.12 -7.93 -6.21
CA MET A 55 -6.59 -6.62 -6.66
C MET A 55 -8.08 -6.41 -6.38
N ALA A 56 -8.95 -7.35 -6.76
CA ALA A 56 -10.38 -7.24 -6.49
C ALA A 56 -10.71 -7.14 -4.99
N GLN A 57 -9.98 -7.89 -4.15
CA GLN A 57 -10.12 -7.83 -2.70
C GLN A 57 -9.69 -6.45 -2.16
N MET A 58 -8.60 -5.90 -2.69
CA MET A 58 -8.08 -4.57 -2.35
C MET A 58 -9.02 -3.45 -2.81
N GLU A 59 -9.66 -3.56 -3.97
CA GLU A 59 -10.67 -2.59 -4.46
C GLU A 59 -11.87 -2.48 -3.52
N VAL A 60 -12.39 -3.61 -3.05
CA VAL A 60 -13.49 -3.63 -2.07
C VAL A 60 -13.08 -2.93 -0.77
N TRP A 61 -11.84 -3.12 -0.33
CA TRP A 61 -11.31 -2.49 0.87
C TRP A 61 -10.96 -1.02 0.69
N ALA A 62 -10.46 -0.63 -0.48
CA ALA A 62 -10.26 0.77 -0.83
C ALA A 62 -11.61 1.52 -0.89
N SER A 63 -12.66 0.86 -1.36
CA SER A 63 -14.03 1.43 -1.35
C SER A 63 -14.57 1.64 0.07
N SER A 64 -14.23 0.74 1.01
CA SER A 64 -14.72 0.78 2.39
C SER A 64 -13.86 1.64 3.31
N ALA A 65 -12.54 1.66 3.09
CA ALA A 65 -11.53 2.33 3.90
C ALA A 65 -10.43 2.92 2.99
N PRO A 66 -10.75 3.95 2.19
CA PRO A 66 -9.83 4.51 1.20
C PRO A 66 -8.54 5.00 1.85
N TRP A 67 -8.62 5.59 3.04
CA TRP A 67 -7.47 6.15 3.76
C TRP A 67 -6.39 5.11 4.13
N ASN A 68 -6.74 3.82 4.17
CA ASN A 68 -5.84 2.75 4.61
C ASN A 68 -5.43 1.77 3.51
N CYS A 69 -6.24 1.64 2.45
CA CYS A 69 -6.03 0.64 1.39
C CYS A 69 -5.97 1.26 -0.02
N GLN A 70 -6.28 2.55 -0.22
CA GLN A 70 -6.23 3.21 -1.53
C GLN A 70 -4.81 3.27 -2.12
N HIS A 71 -3.82 3.73 -1.33
CA HIS A 71 -2.44 3.83 -1.79
C HIS A 71 -1.81 2.47 -2.12
N LYS A 72 -2.20 1.42 -1.39
CA LYS A 72 -1.80 0.04 -1.65
C LYS A 72 -2.39 -0.49 -2.96
N LEU A 73 -3.65 -0.18 -3.24
CA LEU A 73 -4.29 -0.53 -4.50
C LEU A 73 -3.61 0.20 -5.67
N GLU A 74 -3.35 1.50 -5.53
CA GLU A 74 -2.63 2.31 -6.54
C GLU A 74 -1.25 1.72 -6.86
N LEU A 75 -0.51 1.26 -5.85
CA LEU A 75 0.78 0.59 -6.05
C LEU A 75 0.63 -0.74 -6.81
N MET A 76 -0.37 -1.55 -6.47
CA MET A 76 -0.62 -2.80 -7.19
C MET A 76 -1.01 -2.57 -8.65
N ILE A 77 -1.77 -1.51 -8.94
CA ILE A 77 -2.12 -1.10 -10.29
C ILE A 77 -0.85 -0.66 -11.05
N ALA A 78 0.03 0.11 -10.41
CA ALA A 78 1.30 0.53 -11.01
C ALA A 78 2.18 -0.67 -11.41
N GLU A 79 2.35 -1.63 -10.51
CA GLU A 79 3.10 -2.87 -10.76
C GLU A 79 2.45 -3.72 -11.85
N TYR A 80 1.12 -3.78 -11.90
CA TYR A 80 0.41 -4.50 -12.96
C TYR A 80 0.57 -3.83 -14.33
N ALA A 81 0.46 -2.50 -14.41
CA ALA A 81 0.71 -1.74 -15.64
C ALA A 81 2.17 -1.92 -16.11
N TYR A 82 3.12 -1.94 -15.17
CA TYR A 82 4.51 -2.25 -15.47
C TYR A 82 4.68 -3.67 -16.04
N LEU A 83 3.95 -4.65 -15.49
CA LEU A 83 3.93 -6.03 -16.01
C LEU A 83 3.34 -6.11 -17.43
N GLU A 84 2.34 -5.28 -17.75
CA GLU A 84 1.77 -5.18 -19.11
C GLU A 84 2.70 -4.48 -20.11
N GLY A 85 3.78 -3.84 -19.63
CA GLY A 85 4.71 -3.08 -20.45
C GLY A 85 4.30 -1.63 -20.68
N ASP A 86 3.25 -1.14 -20.01
CA ASP A 86 2.87 0.27 -20.04
C ASP A 86 3.62 1.06 -18.96
N VAL A 87 4.87 1.40 -19.29
CA VAL A 87 5.77 2.11 -18.38
C VAL A 87 5.29 3.53 -18.08
N ALA A 88 4.52 4.15 -18.99
CA ALA A 88 4.00 5.51 -18.81
C ALA A 88 2.84 5.52 -17.78
N GLU A 89 1.93 4.55 -17.89
CA GLU A 89 0.84 4.39 -16.93
C GLU A 89 1.38 3.94 -15.55
N ALA A 90 2.38 3.05 -15.52
CA ALA A 90 3.06 2.66 -14.29
C ALA A 90 3.69 3.86 -13.57
N ALA A 91 4.44 4.71 -14.29
CA ALA A 91 5.09 5.89 -13.70
C ALA A 91 4.06 6.88 -13.11
N ASN A 92 2.93 7.10 -13.77
CA ASN A 92 1.85 7.93 -13.24
C ASN A 92 1.22 7.31 -11.98
N ALA A 93 0.98 6.00 -11.99
CA ALA A 93 0.41 5.30 -10.85
C ALA A 93 1.36 5.27 -9.64
N TYR A 94 2.69 5.14 -9.83
CA TYR A 94 3.67 5.29 -8.75
C TYR A 94 3.67 6.70 -8.16
N ASN A 95 3.65 7.74 -9.00
CA ASN A 95 3.58 9.12 -8.53
C ASN A 95 2.32 9.39 -7.71
N CYS A 96 1.17 8.83 -8.13
CA CYS A 96 -0.07 8.87 -7.37
C CYS A 96 0.07 8.14 -6.02
N ALA A 97 0.58 6.90 -6.02
CA ALA A 97 0.78 6.12 -4.81
C ALA A 97 1.69 6.83 -3.80
N VAL A 98 2.79 7.43 -4.25
CA VAL A 98 3.72 8.21 -3.41
C VAL A 98 3.05 9.46 -2.84
N SER A 99 2.26 10.19 -3.63
CA SER A 99 1.51 11.36 -3.16
C SER A 99 0.46 10.98 -2.11
N THR A 100 -0.27 9.88 -2.33
CA THR A 100 -1.29 9.37 -1.39
C THR A 100 -0.64 8.85 -0.11
N ALA A 101 0.47 8.10 -0.20
CA ALA A 101 1.22 7.58 0.95
C ALA A 101 1.90 8.69 1.77
N ALA A 102 2.45 9.72 1.11
CA ALA A 102 3.07 10.87 1.77
C ALA A 102 2.08 11.67 2.62
N ARG A 103 0.81 11.75 2.22
CA ARG A 103 -0.26 12.38 3.03
C ARG A 103 -0.56 11.60 4.32
N HIS A 104 -0.20 10.32 4.41
CA HIS A 104 -0.60 9.43 5.51
C HIS A 104 0.56 8.93 6.39
N SER A 105 1.79 9.42 6.18
CA SER A 105 2.97 9.09 7.01
C SER A 105 3.26 7.58 7.16
N PHE A 106 2.98 6.78 6.12
CA PHE A 106 3.43 5.38 6.04
C PHE A 106 4.85 5.32 5.47
N ILE A 107 5.84 5.66 6.31
CA ILE A 107 7.27 5.71 5.94
C ILE A 107 7.78 4.38 5.37
N HIS A 108 7.16 3.25 5.76
CA HIS A 108 7.54 1.92 5.26
C HIS A 108 7.14 1.67 3.80
N GLU A 109 6.06 2.30 3.33
CA GLU A 109 5.55 2.12 1.95
C GLU A 109 6.20 3.12 0.98
N GLN A 110 6.70 4.24 1.48
CA GLN A 110 7.49 5.21 0.74
C GLN A 110 8.88 4.68 0.33
N ALA A 111 9.39 3.66 1.01
CA ALA A 111 10.65 3.00 0.66
C ALA A 111 10.46 1.87 -0.37
N LEU A 112 9.21 1.50 -0.66
CA LEU A 112 8.86 0.39 -1.56
C LEU A 112 8.41 0.87 -2.93
N ALA A 113 7.84 2.08 -3.01
CA ALA A 113 7.56 2.80 -4.26
C ALA A 113 8.81 3.57 -4.73
#